data_AF-A0A2G2ZG89-F1
#
_entry.id   AF-A0A2G2ZG89-F1
#
_cell.length_a   1.000
_cell.length_b   1.000
_cell.length_c   1.000
_cell.angle_alpha   90.00
_cell.angle_beta   90.00
_cell.angle_gamma   90.00
#
_symmetry.space_group_name_H-M   'P 1'
#
loop_
_entity.id
_entity.type
_entity.pdbx_description
1 polymer ?
#
loop_
_entity_poly.entity_id
_entity_poly.type
_entity_poly.pdbx_seq_one_letter_code
_entity_poly.pdbx_strand_id
1 'polypeptide(L)'
;MYKVNVDNGETKTVNLNKDLTAADGIAVRSDGVVLVVSQYKVYYIKSENNWEDGVVFDEIALDVEGFATAVTIGDKKRVYVLYGHIMEGIMGNANRQEFSIVEIEEEEDKESNAWLFVLVGFGLAYFLFWRFQMRRLVQNMDKRVA
;
A
#
# COMPACT_ATOMS: atom_id res chain seq x y z
N MET A 1 11.74 -3.58 15.29
CA MET A 1 12.52 -3.83 14.05
C MET A 1 13.92 -3.29 14.27
N TYR A 2 14.94 -3.98 13.77
CA TYR A 2 16.33 -3.55 13.89
C TYR A 2 17.01 -3.52 12.53
N LYS A 3 17.83 -2.51 12.29
CA LYS A 3 18.81 -2.47 11.21
C LYS A 3 20.13 -2.99 11.74
N VAL A 4 20.73 -3.94 11.04
CA VAL A 4 22.03 -4.52 11.40
C VAL A 4 23.05 -4.18 10.32
N ASN A 5 24.20 -3.67 10.73
CA ASN A 5 25.33 -3.46 9.83
C ASN A 5 25.97 -4.82 9.47
N VAL A 6 26.12 -5.08 8.18
CA VAL A 6 26.60 -6.37 7.65
C VAL A 6 28.07 -6.64 7.96
N ASP A 7 28.89 -5.59 8.09
CA ASP A 7 30.34 -5.72 8.26
C ASP A 7 30.74 -5.96 9.72
N ASN A 8 30.04 -5.30 10.66
CA ASN A 8 30.43 -5.29 12.07
C ASN A 8 29.32 -5.75 13.05
N GLY A 9 28.11 -6.02 12.56
CA GLY A 9 26.98 -6.45 13.38
C GLY A 9 26.41 -5.37 14.30
N GLU A 10 26.79 -4.10 14.13
CA GLU A 10 26.21 -3.00 14.88
C GLU A 10 24.71 -2.90 14.61
N THR A 11 23.93 -2.89 15.68
CA THR A 11 22.47 -2.95 15.62
C THR A 11 21.88 -1.61 16.05
N LYS A 12 20.96 -1.08 15.25
CA LYS A 12 20.17 0.11 15.59
C LYS A 12 18.68 -0.21 15.51
N THR A 13 17.93 0.30 16.47
CA THR A 13 16.47 0.27 16.42
C THR A 13 16.00 1.21 15.32
N VAL A 14 15.10 0.74 14.46
CA VAL A 14 14.40 1.59 13.49
C VAL A 14 13.23 2.25 14.21
N ASN A 15 13.16 3.58 14.24
CA ASN A 15 12.00 4.26 14.84
C ASN A 15 10.82 4.16 13.88
N LEU A 16 9.70 3.65 14.36
CA LEU A 16 8.47 3.54 13.58
C LEU A 16 7.42 4.53 14.10
N ASN A 17 6.58 5.02 13.20
CA ASN A 17 5.40 5.83 13.57
C ASN A 17 4.30 5.03 14.28
N LYS A 18 4.45 3.70 14.38
CA LYS A 18 3.49 2.79 14.98
C LYS A 18 4.18 1.52 15.50
N ASP A 19 3.66 0.97 16.58
CA ASP A 19 4.08 -0.33 17.09
C ASP A 19 3.59 -1.48 16.20
N LEU A 20 4.48 -2.43 15.92
CA LEU A 20 4.16 -3.65 15.18
C LEU A 20 3.75 -4.75 16.17
N THR A 21 2.50 -4.69 16.64
CA THR A 21 1.98 -5.65 17.62
C THR A 21 2.00 -7.08 17.07
N ALA A 22 2.56 -8.01 17.84
CA ALA A 22 2.64 -9.44 17.49
C ALA A 22 3.30 -9.71 16.12
N ALA A 23 4.31 -8.91 15.75
CA ALA A 23 5.11 -9.13 14.54
C ALA A 23 5.91 -10.44 14.61
N ASP A 24 6.02 -11.14 13.48
CA ASP A 24 6.70 -12.42 13.35
C ASP A 24 7.62 -12.42 12.10
N GLY A 25 7.10 -12.78 10.93
CA GLY A 25 7.85 -12.80 9.67
C GLY A 25 8.06 -11.44 9.01
N ILE A 26 9.09 -11.36 8.17
CA ILE A 26 9.49 -10.15 7.42
C ILE A 26 9.94 -10.50 6.01
N ALA A 27 9.57 -9.67 5.03
CA ALA A 27 10.06 -9.76 3.65
C ALA A 27 10.37 -8.37 3.09
N VAL A 28 11.34 -8.29 2.19
CA VAL A 28 11.72 -7.04 1.50
C VAL A 28 11.34 -7.14 0.04
N ARG A 29 10.51 -6.21 -0.42
CA ARG A 29 10.10 -6.08 -1.81
C ARG A 29 11.19 -5.43 -2.64
N SER A 30 11.20 -5.69 -3.94
CA SER A 30 12.21 -5.15 -4.87
C SER A 30 12.22 -3.61 -4.98
N ASP A 31 11.12 -2.95 -4.58
CA ASP A 31 11.03 -1.48 -4.51
C ASP A 31 11.48 -0.92 -3.14
N GLY A 32 12.01 -1.76 -2.25
CA GLY A 32 12.51 -1.35 -0.94
C GLY A 32 11.44 -1.30 0.15
N VAL A 33 10.17 -1.58 -0.16
CA VAL A 33 9.12 -1.71 0.85
C VAL A 33 9.36 -2.98 1.68
N VAL A 34 9.28 -2.84 3.00
CA VAL A 34 9.36 -3.95 3.95
C VAL A 34 7.97 -4.34 4.39
N LEU A 35 7.65 -5.62 4.25
CA LEU A 35 6.42 -6.22 4.73
C LEU A 35 6.72 -6.96 6.02
N VAL A 36 5.96 -6.65 7.07
CA VAL A 36 6.02 -7.36 8.34
C VAL A 36 4.68 -8.01 8.59
N VAL A 37 4.66 -9.34 8.70
CA VAL A 37 3.46 -10.05 9.11
C VAL A 37 3.37 -10.08 10.62
N SER A 38 2.15 -9.97 11.11
CA SER A 38 1.77 -10.17 12.50
C SER A 38 0.58 -11.11 12.56
N GLN A 39 0.21 -11.52 13.78
CA GLN A 39 -1.00 -12.31 14.01
C GLN A 39 -2.28 -11.66 13.40
N TYR A 40 -2.32 -10.32 13.32
CA TYR A 40 -3.54 -9.58 12.96
C TYR A 40 -3.48 -8.94 11.58
N LYS A 41 -2.29 -8.62 11.10
CA LYS A 41 -2.08 -7.71 9.96
C LYS A 41 -0.78 -7.99 9.22
N VAL A 42 -0.73 -7.62 7.94
CA VAL A 42 0.53 -7.27 7.26
C VAL A 42 0.71 -5.76 7.29
N TYR A 43 1.87 -5.31 7.78
CA TYR A 43 2.28 -3.92 7.78
C TYR A 43 3.18 -3.65 6.58
N TYR A 44 2.88 -2.60 5.82
CA TYR A 44 3.74 -2.10 4.75
C TYR A 44 4.53 -0.90 5.25
N ILE A 45 5.86 -1.02 5.17
CA ILE A 45 6.78 -0.08 5.79
C ILE A 45 7.76 0.43 4.73
N LYS A 46 7.96 1.74 4.68
CA LYS A 46 8.97 2.38 3.85
C LYS A 46 9.89 3.28 4.68
N SER A 47 11.07 3.56 4.15
CA SER A 47 12.01 4.50 4.74
C SER A 47 12.61 5.38 3.66
N GLU A 48 12.76 6.68 3.97
CA GLU A 48 13.40 7.68 3.10
C GLU A 48 14.79 8.07 3.60
N ASN A 49 15.22 7.52 4.75
CA ASN A 49 16.47 7.87 5.44
C ASN A 49 17.28 6.64 5.83
N ASN A 50 17.38 5.67 4.90
CA ASN A 50 18.20 4.47 5.08
C ASN A 50 17.87 3.71 6.38
N TRP A 51 16.58 3.60 6.72
CA TRP A 51 16.09 2.89 7.91
C TRP A 51 16.61 3.45 9.24
N GLU A 52 16.93 4.74 9.31
CA GLU A 52 16.99 5.44 10.61
C GLU A 52 15.58 5.54 11.21
N ASP A 53 14.61 5.92 10.37
CA ASP A 53 13.19 5.88 10.66
C ASP A 53 12.44 5.07 9.58
N GLY A 54 11.26 4.58 9.94
CA GLY A 54 10.35 3.90 9.04
C GLY A 54 8.91 4.35 9.26
N VAL A 55 8.13 4.35 8.18
CA VAL A 55 6.72 4.73 8.21
C VAL A 55 5.89 3.53 7.77
N VAL A 56 5.05 3.04 8.67
CA VAL A 56 3.91 2.17 8.33
C VAL A 56 2.93 3.04 7.54
N PHE A 57 2.79 2.76 6.25
CA PHE A 57 1.95 3.54 5.35
C PHE A 57 0.68 2.81 4.91
N ASP A 58 0.65 1.48 5.04
CA ASP A 58 -0.53 0.67 4.77
C ASP A 58 -0.57 -0.59 5.68
N GLU A 59 -1.78 -1.10 5.89
CA GLU A 59 -2.08 -2.23 6.75
C GLU A 59 -3.20 -3.08 6.17
N ILE A 60 -2.92 -4.37 5.92
CA ILE A 60 -3.94 -5.31 5.48
C ILE A 60 -4.29 -6.25 6.64
N ALA A 61 -5.58 -6.32 6.97
CA ALA A 61 -6.08 -7.22 8.01
C ALA A 61 -5.96 -8.69 7.58
N LEU A 62 -5.62 -9.56 8.52
CA LEU A 62 -5.48 -10.99 8.32
C LEU A 62 -6.51 -11.79 9.12
N ASP A 63 -6.67 -13.05 8.73
CA ASP A 63 -7.43 -14.00 9.54
C ASP A 63 -6.63 -14.38 10.80
N VAL A 64 -7.15 -13.94 11.94
CA VAL A 64 -6.55 -14.15 13.25
C VAL A 64 -6.55 -15.64 13.63
N GLU A 65 -7.55 -16.40 13.19
CA GLU A 65 -7.67 -17.83 13.52
C GLU A 65 -6.61 -18.65 12.80
N GLY A 66 -6.30 -18.29 11.55
CA GLY A 66 -5.23 -18.91 10.78
C GLY A 66 -3.83 -18.74 11.39
N PHE A 67 -3.62 -17.74 12.24
CA PHE A 67 -2.34 -17.42 12.87
C PHE A 67 -1.19 -17.29 11.84
N ALA A 68 -1.16 -16.14 11.16
CA ALA A 68 -0.13 -15.83 10.18
C ALA A 68 1.28 -15.77 10.82
N THR A 69 2.26 -16.42 10.21
CA THR A 69 3.63 -16.55 10.77
C THR A 69 4.72 -16.08 9.81
N ALA A 70 4.55 -16.27 8.50
CA ALA A 70 5.54 -15.85 7.51
C ALA A 70 4.88 -15.09 6.35
N VAL A 71 5.66 -14.22 5.73
CA VAL A 71 5.28 -13.49 4.53
C VAL A 71 6.38 -13.65 3.49
N THR A 72 5.99 -13.78 2.23
CA THR A 72 6.89 -13.77 1.09
C THR A 72 6.29 -12.99 -0.06
N ILE A 73 7.12 -12.65 -1.03
CA ILE A 73 6.75 -11.81 -2.16
C ILE A 73 7.10 -12.60 -3.42
N GLY A 74 6.07 -12.86 -4.22
CA GLY A 74 6.22 -13.53 -5.51
C GLY A 74 6.34 -12.54 -6.67
N ASP A 75 6.21 -13.09 -7.87
CA ASP A 75 6.24 -12.30 -9.10
C ASP A 75 5.17 -11.22 -9.10
N LYS A 76 5.49 -10.10 -9.77
CA LYS A 76 4.63 -8.93 -9.91
C LYS A 76 4.19 -8.34 -8.56
N LYS A 77 5.06 -8.41 -7.55
CA LYS A 77 4.82 -7.85 -6.20
C LYS A 77 3.70 -8.53 -5.41
N ARG A 78 3.19 -9.68 -5.85
CA ARG A 78 2.14 -10.41 -5.15
C ARG A 78 2.62 -10.87 -3.78
N VAL A 79 1.83 -10.62 -2.76
CA VAL A 79 2.18 -10.90 -1.36
C VAL A 79 1.49 -12.18 -0.94
N TYR A 80 2.26 -13.09 -0.34
CA TYR A 80 1.76 -14.37 0.15
C TYR A 80 2.04 -14.50 1.63
N VAL A 81 1.04 -14.91 2.40
CA VAL A 81 1.16 -15.17 3.84
C VAL A 81 0.94 -16.63 4.13
N LEU A 82 1.83 -17.19 4.96
CA LEU A 82 1.73 -18.53 5.51
C LEU A 82 0.95 -18.48 6.82
N TYR A 83 -0.13 -19.27 6.89
CA TYR A 83 -0.90 -19.49 8.11
C TYR A 83 -0.46 -20.77 8.80
N GLY A 84 0.05 -20.61 10.02
CA GLY A 84 0.63 -21.70 10.80
C GLY A 84 -0.38 -22.46 11.67
N HIS A 85 -1.60 -21.94 11.85
CA HIS A 85 -2.65 -22.55 12.67
C HIS A 85 -2.17 -22.97 14.08
N ILE A 86 -1.27 -22.19 14.68
CA ILE A 86 -0.55 -22.58 15.91
C ILE A 86 -1.52 -22.90 17.06
N MET A 87 -2.66 -22.20 17.12
CA MET A 87 -3.66 -22.42 18.17
C MET A 87 -4.26 -23.83 18.15
N GLU A 88 -4.40 -24.43 16.97
CA GLU A 88 -4.91 -25.81 16.87
C GLU A 88 -3.95 -26.80 17.52
N GLY A 89 -2.65 -26.65 17.29
CA GLY A 89 -1.62 -27.47 17.91
C GLY A 89 -1.59 -27.31 19.44
N ILE A 90 -1.69 -26.08 19.94
CA ILE A 90 -1.77 -25.79 21.38
C ILE A 90 -3.02 -26.42 22.01
N MET A 91 -4.14 -26.41 21.30
CA MET A 91 -5.41 -27.03 21.73
C MET A 91 -5.42 -28.56 21.59
N GLY A 92 -4.29 -29.16 21.18
CA GLY A 92 -4.12 -30.62 21.09
C GLY A 92 -4.64 -31.24 19.80
N ASN A 93 -5.02 -30.44 18.80
CA ASN A 93 -5.37 -30.95 17.48
C ASN A 93 -4.09 -31.24 16.67
N ALA A 94 -3.69 -32.50 16.63
CA ALA A 94 -2.56 -32.97 15.84
C ALA A 94 -2.94 -33.53 14.46
N ASN A 95 -4.22 -33.44 14.06
CA ASN A 95 -4.70 -34.08 12.83
C ASN A 95 -4.49 -33.21 11.58
N ARG A 96 -4.04 -31.96 11.73
CA ARG A 96 -3.79 -31.07 10.59
C ARG A 96 -2.62 -31.59 9.76
N GLN A 97 -2.89 -31.83 8.47
CA GLN A 97 -1.90 -32.36 7.52
C GLN A 97 -1.28 -31.28 6.64
N GLU A 98 -1.87 -30.09 6.59
CA GLU A 98 -1.45 -29.02 5.69
C GLU A 98 -1.55 -27.62 6.31
N PHE A 99 -0.66 -26.75 5.83
CA PHE A 99 -0.66 -25.32 6.08
C PHE A 99 -1.11 -24.60 4.82
N SER A 100 -1.75 -23.44 4.98
CA SER A 100 -2.21 -22.65 3.85
C SER A 100 -1.26 -21.48 3.59
N ILE A 101 -1.02 -21.23 2.30
CA ILE A 101 -0.39 -20.01 1.81
C ILE A 101 -1.47 -19.27 1.04
N VAL A 102 -1.74 -18.02 1.42
CA VAL A 102 -2.81 -17.21 0.85
C VAL A 102 -2.19 -15.98 0.22
N GLU A 103 -2.57 -15.69 -1.02
CA GLU A 103 -2.27 -14.42 -1.67
C GLU A 103 -3.13 -13.32 -1.03
N ILE A 104 -2.49 -12.23 -0.64
CA ILE A 104 -3.21 -11.05 -0.15
C ILE A 104 -3.50 -10.16 -1.35
N GLU A 105 -4.78 -9.94 -1.60
CA GLU A 105 -5.23 -8.95 -2.57
C GLU A 105 -4.95 -7.55 -1.98
N GLU A 106 -3.96 -6.85 -2.55
CA GLU A 106 -3.78 -5.42 -2.32
C GLU A 106 -4.97 -4.70 -2.99
N GLU A 107 -5.74 -3.88 -2.25
CA GLU A 107 -6.74 -3.01 -2.90
C GLU A 107 -5.98 -2.07 -3.85
N GLU A 108 -6.16 -2.27 -5.16
CA GLU A 108 -5.50 -1.48 -6.19
C GLU A 108 -5.78 0.02 -5.94
N ASP A 109 -4.71 0.82 -5.88
CA ASP A 109 -4.70 2.22 -5.50
C ASP A 109 -5.93 2.99 -6.01
N LYS A 110 -6.74 3.49 -5.06
CA LYS A 110 -7.78 4.52 -5.29
C LYS A 110 -7.20 5.85 -5.82
N GLU A 111 -5.87 5.94 -6.02
CA GLU A 111 -5.15 7.09 -6.53
C GLU A 111 -5.16 7.21 -8.07
N SER A 112 -5.65 6.19 -8.78
CA SER A 112 -5.60 6.10 -10.25
C SER A 112 -6.48 7.08 -11.04
N ASN A 113 -7.27 7.95 -10.39
CA ASN A 113 -8.25 8.81 -11.06
C ASN A 113 -8.10 10.32 -10.82
N ALA A 114 -7.08 10.78 -10.09
CA ALA A 114 -6.87 12.22 -9.84
C ALA A 114 -6.66 13.01 -11.16
N TRP A 115 -6.00 12.41 -12.16
CA TRP A 115 -5.77 13.01 -13.47
C TRP A 115 -7.06 13.24 -14.27
N LEU A 116 -8.13 12.47 -14.02
CA LEU A 116 -9.43 12.68 -14.66
C LEU A 116 -10.03 14.03 -14.25
N PHE A 117 -9.87 14.44 -12.99
CA PHE A 117 -10.34 15.75 -12.52
C PHE A 117 -9.57 16.91 -13.18
N VAL A 118 -8.28 16.73 -13.47
CA VAL A 118 -7.48 17.70 -14.22
C VAL A 118 -7.98 17.85 -15.66
N LEU A 119 -8.29 16.73 -16.34
CA LEU A 119 -8.87 16.76 -17.69
C LEU A 119 -10.25 17.42 -17.74
N VAL A 120 -11.11 17.13 -16.75
CA VAL A 120 -12.42 17.79 -16.63
C VAL A 120 -12.24 19.30 -16.44
N GLY A 121 -11.28 19.72 -15.61
CA GLY A 121 -10.94 21.13 -15.41
C GLY A 121 -10.50 21.83 -16.71
N PHE A 122 -9.61 21.20 -17.49
CA PHE A 122 -9.21 21.73 -18.80
C PHE A 122 -10.38 21.83 -19.79
N GLY A 123 -11.24 20.82 -19.84
CA GLY A 123 -12.44 20.83 -20.68
C GLY A 123 -13.40 21.98 -20.33
N LEU A 124 -13.63 22.21 -19.04
CA LEU A 124 -14.45 23.33 -18.56
C LEU A 124 -13.83 24.69 -18.89
N ALA A 125 -12.52 24.86 -18.69
CA ALA A 125 -11.83 26.10 -19.02
C ALA A 125 -11.92 26.43 -20.52
N TYR A 126 -11.70 25.43 -21.39
CA TYR A 126 -11.84 25.58 -22.84
C TYR A 126 -13.28 25.94 -23.23
N PHE A 127 -14.27 25.25 -22.67
CA PHE A 127 -15.69 25.54 -22.94
C PHE A 127 -16.07 26.96 -22.53
N LEU A 128 -15.65 27.41 -21.35
CA LEU A 128 -15.92 28.77 -20.87
C LEU A 128 -15.24 29.82 -21.75
N PHE A 129 -13.99 29.58 -22.17
CA PHE A 129 -13.27 30.47 -23.07
C PHE A 129 -13.95 30.57 -24.44
N TRP A 130 -14.33 29.43 -25.03
CA TRP A 130 -15.06 29.38 -26.30
C TRP A 130 -16.42 30.08 -26.19
N ARG A 131 -17.18 29.82 -25.12
CA ARG A 131 -18.46 30.49 -24.86
C ARG A 131 -18.31 32.00 -24.73
N PHE A 132 -17.25 32.47 -24.07
CA PHE A 132 -16.96 33.91 -23.96
C PHE A 132 -16.58 34.52 -25.31
N GLN A 133 -15.75 33.83 -26.11
CA GLN A 133 -15.40 34.26 -27.47
C GLN A 133 -16.64 34.37 -28.36
N MET A 134 -17.53 33.37 -28.35
CA MET A 134 -18.76 33.38 -29.13
C MET A 134 -19.71 34.50 -28.71
N ARG A 135 -19.80 34.80 -27.40
CA ARG A 135 -20.62 35.93 -26.90
C ARG A 135 -20.11 37.28 -27.42
N ARG A 136 -18.79 37.46 -27.50
CA ARG A 136 -18.16 38.66 -28.07
C ARG A 136 -18.37 38.75 -29.59
N LEU A 137 -18.31 37.62 -30.29
CA LEU A 137 -18.56 37.53 -31.74
C LEU A 137 -19.98 37.96 -32.10
N VAL A 138 -20.98 37.40 -31.42
CA VAL A 138 -22.41 37.72 -31.63
C VAL A 138 -22.68 39.21 -31.39
N GLN A 139 -22.17 39.77 -30.28
CA GLN A 139 -22.33 41.19 -29.94
C GLN A 139 -21.69 42.17 -30.93
N ASN A 140 -20.63 41.75 -31.64
CA ASN A 140 -19.96 42.57 -32.64
C ASN A 140 -20.59 42.45 -34.04
N MET A 141 -21.33 41.37 -34.31
CA MET A 141 -22.06 41.18 -35.57
C MET A 141 -23.37 41.98 -35.60
N ASP A 142 -24.10 42.07 -34.49
CA ASP A 142 -25.33 42.89 -34.38
C ASP A 142 -25.07 44.39 -34.69
N LYS A 143 -23.86 44.89 -34.44
CA LYS A 143 -23.48 46.28 -34.71
C LYS A 143 -23.16 46.57 -36.18
N ARG A 144 -23.10 45.56 -37.05
CA ARG A 144 -22.84 45.75 -38.50
C ARG A 144 -24.10 45.64 -39.36
N VAL A 145 -25.26 45.31 -38.78
CA VAL A 145 -26.53 45.08 -39.48
C VAL A 145 -27.56 46.19 -39.21
N ALA A 146 -27.22 47.20 -38.41
CA ALA A 146 -28.04 48.40 -38.18
C ALA A 146 -27.50 49.61 -38.94
#